data_AF-A0A016VU53-F1
#
_entry.id   AF-A0A016VU53-F1
#
_cell.length_a   1.000
_cell.length_b   1.000
_cell.length_c   1.000
_cell.angle_alpha   90.00
_cell.angle_beta   90.00
_cell.angle_gamma   90.00
#
_symmetry.space_group_name_H-M   'P 1'
#
loop_
_entity.id
_entity.type
_entity.pdbx_description
1 polymer ?
#
loop_
_entity_poly.entity_id
_entity_poly.type
_entity_poly.pdbx_seq_one_letter_code
_entity_poly.pdbx_strand_id
1 'polypeptide(L)'
;MQSLLLNHGLLPCPLSLMPASPPPGIVKTLNGIAKVREVLRSVFRSRYRRSIREVAICVGPNPHRFVHAYKIPVSICDAEDSHDESCGSPCSELSDVEKRRINRQLFLAFPPEEARHAGQRMFVFLRGYDNLVGEDIEESDIFFHDDKCSLVEFDHEGCSARMTESADDVFRWMRVVPFIVHGKI
;
A
#
# COMPACT_ATOMS: atom_id res chain seq x y z
N MET A 1 1.37 0.86 4.58
CA MET A 1 0.07 0.43 5.16
C MET A 1 0.06 0.38 6.68
N GLN A 2 0.89 -0.44 7.36
CA GLN A 2 0.86 -0.56 8.83
C GLN A 2 1.03 0.77 9.58
N SER A 3 1.99 1.61 9.18
CA SER A 3 2.18 2.93 9.79
C SER A 3 0.96 3.84 9.63
N LEU A 4 0.27 3.78 8.49
CA LEU A 4 -0.98 4.52 8.29
C LEU A 4 -2.12 3.96 9.16
N LEU A 5 -2.19 2.65 9.36
CA LEU A 5 -3.20 2.06 10.26
C LEU A 5 -2.99 2.52 11.72
N LEU A 6 -1.74 2.67 12.15
CA LEU A 6 -1.39 3.22 13.47
C LEU A 6 -1.65 4.72 13.54
N ASN A 7 -1.25 5.47 12.53
CA ASN A 7 -1.43 6.92 12.45
C ASN A 7 -2.91 7.32 12.41
N HIS A 8 -3.79 6.51 11.81
CA HIS A 8 -5.24 6.76 11.80
C HIS A 8 -5.98 6.05 12.94
N GLY A 9 -5.27 5.47 13.91
CA GLY A 9 -5.88 4.79 15.06
C GLY A 9 -6.74 3.56 14.70
N LEU A 10 -6.60 3.00 13.49
CA LEU A 10 -7.26 1.76 13.09
C LEU A 10 -6.60 0.53 13.74
N LEU A 11 -5.34 0.66 14.14
CA LEU A 11 -4.58 -0.32 14.88
C LEU A 11 -4.06 0.33 16.18
N PRO A 12 -4.22 -0.31 17.36
CA PRO A 12 -3.86 0.29 18.64
C PRO A 12 -2.37 0.25 18.95
N CYS A 13 -1.65 -0.72 18.42
CA CYS A 13 -0.21 -0.84 18.56
C CYS A 13 0.36 -1.66 17.39
N PRO A 14 1.68 -1.59 17.12
CA PRO A 14 2.31 -2.31 16.02
C PRO A 14 1.94 -3.81 16.00
N LEU A 15 1.78 -4.39 14.81
CA LEU A 15 1.42 -5.81 14.67
C LEU A 15 2.42 -6.77 15.35
N SER A 16 3.68 -6.36 15.46
CA SER A 16 4.72 -7.14 16.17
C SER A 16 4.50 -7.24 17.68
N LEU A 17 3.68 -6.36 18.25
CA LEU A 17 3.31 -6.36 19.67
C LEU A 17 1.92 -6.97 19.90
N MET A 18 1.24 -7.44 18.85
CA MET A 18 -0.05 -8.09 19.01
C MET A 18 0.11 -9.41 19.77
N PRO A 19 -0.75 -9.68 20.77
CA PRO A 19 -0.73 -10.95 21.47
C PRO A 19 -1.11 -12.08 20.51
N ALA A 20 -0.61 -13.29 20.77
CA ALA A 20 -0.94 -14.48 19.97
C ALA A 20 -2.45 -14.76 19.94
N SER A 21 -3.17 -14.41 21.01
CA SER A 21 -4.63 -14.40 21.06
C SER A 21 -5.13 -12.95 21.07
N PRO A 22 -5.53 -12.39 19.91
CA PRO A 22 -6.00 -11.01 19.83
C PRO A 22 -7.40 -10.84 20.45
N PRO A 23 -7.71 -9.66 21.02
CA PRO A 23 -9.06 -9.33 21.49
C PRO A 23 -10.13 -9.55 20.41
N PRO A 24 -11.33 -10.07 20.74
CA PRO A 24 -12.36 -10.37 19.74
C PRO A 24 -12.71 -9.17 18.83
N GLY A 25 -12.72 -7.96 19.40
CA GLY A 25 -13.09 -6.77 18.65
C GLY A 25 -12.04 -6.28 17.65
N ILE A 26 -10.79 -6.76 17.70
CA ILE A 26 -9.75 -6.45 16.70
C ILE A 26 -9.56 -7.56 15.65
N VAL A 27 -10.09 -8.76 15.87
CA VAL A 27 -9.94 -9.91 14.94
C VAL A 27 -10.36 -9.54 13.52
N LYS A 28 -11.47 -8.81 13.35
CA LYS A 28 -11.94 -8.38 12.02
C LYS A 28 -10.94 -7.44 11.32
N THR A 29 -10.32 -6.53 12.06
CA THR A 29 -9.27 -5.64 11.56
C THR A 29 -8.05 -6.44 11.12
N LEU A 30 -7.59 -7.38 11.96
CA LEU A 30 -6.44 -8.23 11.64
C LEU A 30 -6.68 -9.11 10.41
N ASN A 31 -7.88 -9.69 10.28
CA ASN A 31 -8.27 -10.47 9.10
C ASN A 31 -8.28 -9.61 7.83
N GLY A 32 -8.83 -8.39 7.90
CA GLY A 32 -8.79 -7.44 6.79
C GLY A 32 -7.36 -7.07 6.39
N ILE A 33 -6.49 -6.78 7.38
CA ILE A 33 -5.07 -6.51 7.16
C ILE A 33 -4.37 -7.70 6.49
N ALA A 34 -4.61 -8.91 6.96
CA ALA A 34 -3.99 -10.13 6.42
C ALA A 34 -4.42 -10.35 4.97
N LYS A 35 -5.72 -10.24 4.68
CA LYS A 35 -6.26 -10.43 3.32
C LYS A 35 -5.73 -9.38 2.35
N VAL A 36 -5.74 -8.09 2.71
CA VAL A 36 -5.17 -7.03 1.86
C VAL A 36 -3.67 -7.25 1.61
N ARG A 37 -2.90 -7.64 2.63
CA ARG A 37 -1.47 -7.97 2.46
C ARG A 37 -1.27 -9.13 1.49
N GLU A 38 -2.13 -10.13 1.55
CA GLU A 38 -2.02 -11.30 0.67
C GLU A 38 -2.37 -10.95 -0.78
N VAL A 39 -3.42 -10.16 -1.01
CA VAL A 39 -3.76 -9.68 -2.35
C VAL A 39 -2.62 -8.84 -2.94
N LEU A 40 -2.10 -7.87 -2.19
CA LEU A 40 -0.95 -7.06 -2.63
C LEU A 40 0.26 -7.95 -2.93
N ARG A 41 0.59 -8.90 -2.03
CA ARG A 41 1.71 -9.81 -2.24
C ARG A 41 1.53 -10.65 -3.50
N SER A 42 0.33 -11.19 -3.73
CA SER A 42 0.00 -11.97 -4.92
C SER A 42 0.20 -11.13 -6.18
N VAL A 43 -0.35 -9.92 -6.22
CA VAL A 43 -0.27 -9.00 -7.36
C VAL A 43 1.17 -8.60 -7.68
N PHE A 44 1.93 -8.14 -6.68
CA PHE A 44 3.33 -7.73 -6.87
C PHE A 44 4.28 -8.89 -7.20
N ARG A 45 3.93 -10.13 -6.86
CA ARG A 45 4.69 -11.33 -7.22
C ARG A 45 4.21 -12.01 -8.51
N SER A 46 3.07 -11.58 -9.06
CA SER A 46 2.51 -12.15 -10.28
C SER A 46 3.25 -11.68 -11.54
N ARG A 47 2.93 -12.32 -12.66
CA ARG A 47 3.34 -11.85 -14.00
C ARG A 47 2.81 -10.45 -14.35
N TYR A 48 1.77 -10.00 -13.67
CA TYR A 48 1.14 -8.69 -13.88
C TYR A 48 1.77 -7.58 -13.04
N ARG A 49 2.85 -7.85 -12.30
CA ARG A 49 3.54 -6.80 -11.51
C ARG A 49 3.91 -5.58 -12.36
N ARG A 50 4.30 -5.80 -13.63
CA ARG A 50 4.61 -4.76 -14.63
C ARG A 50 3.40 -3.91 -15.02
N SER A 51 2.18 -4.36 -14.73
CA SER A 51 0.95 -3.60 -14.98
C SER A 51 0.68 -2.53 -13.91
N ILE A 52 1.32 -2.62 -12.74
CA ILE A 52 1.05 -1.73 -11.61
C ILE A 52 1.87 -0.45 -11.79
N ARG A 53 1.23 0.70 -11.61
CA ARG A 53 1.87 2.02 -11.65
C ARG A 53 1.80 2.75 -10.33
N GLU A 54 0.75 2.51 -9.57
CA GLU A 54 0.49 3.26 -8.35
C GLU A 54 -0.33 2.44 -7.37
N VAL A 55 -0.09 2.65 -6.09
CA VAL A 55 -0.96 2.20 -5.00
C VAL A 55 -1.50 3.43 -4.30
N ALA A 56 -2.82 3.49 -4.10
CA ALA A 56 -3.43 4.51 -3.25
C ALA A 56 -4.02 3.87 -1.98
N ILE A 57 -3.70 4.44 -0.82
CA ILE A 57 -4.30 4.06 0.46
C ILE A 57 -5.19 5.21 0.91
N CYS A 58 -6.47 4.95 1.10
CA CYS A 58 -7.45 5.97 1.45
C CYS A 58 -8.07 5.66 2.82
N VAL A 59 -8.31 6.70 3.61
CA VAL A 59 -8.96 6.59 4.93
C VAL A 59 -10.21 7.45 4.97
N GLY A 60 -11.34 6.85 5.31
CA GLY A 60 -12.62 7.56 5.47
C GLY A 60 -13.82 6.63 5.63
N PRO A 61 -15.05 7.18 5.62
CA PRO A 61 -16.28 6.41 5.83
C PRO A 61 -16.59 5.42 4.69
N ASN A 62 -16.29 5.77 3.44
CA ASN A 62 -16.59 4.94 2.26
C ASN A 62 -15.58 5.23 1.12
N PRO A 63 -15.46 4.35 0.10
CA PRO A 63 -14.40 4.46 -0.90
C PRO A 63 -14.52 5.72 -1.80
N HIS A 64 -15.70 6.32 -1.95
CA HIS A 64 -15.89 7.56 -2.74
C HIS A 64 -15.84 8.83 -1.88
N ARG A 65 -15.79 8.70 -0.55
CA ARG A 65 -15.71 9.81 0.41
C ARG A 65 -14.64 9.50 1.43
N PHE A 66 -13.39 9.60 1.01
CA PHE A 66 -12.24 9.52 1.89
C PHE A 66 -11.85 10.91 2.40
N VAL A 67 -11.27 10.95 3.60
CA VAL A 67 -10.75 12.17 4.23
C VAL A 67 -9.26 12.32 3.92
N HIS A 68 -8.55 11.19 3.86
CA HIS A 68 -7.12 11.15 3.56
C HIS A 68 -6.85 10.19 2.41
N ALA A 69 -5.94 10.55 1.52
CA ALA A 69 -5.44 9.71 0.44
C ALA A 69 -3.91 9.79 0.38
N TYR A 70 -3.27 8.63 0.30
CA TYR A 70 -1.83 8.47 0.21
C TYR A 70 -1.51 7.75 -1.10
N LYS A 71 -0.84 8.43 -2.03
CA LYS A 71 -0.43 7.87 -3.32
C LYS A 71 1.02 7.41 -3.24
N ILE A 72 1.27 6.19 -3.67
CA ILE A 72 2.58 5.53 -3.64
C ILE A 72 2.87 5.10 -5.08
N PRO A 73 3.67 5.88 -5.83
CA PRO A 73 4.08 5.48 -7.17
C PRO A 73 4.92 4.20 -7.09
N VAL A 74 4.79 3.35 -8.11
CA VAL A 74 5.49 2.08 -8.21
C VAL A 74 6.39 2.11 -9.43
N SER A 75 7.69 2.10 -9.16
CA SER A 75 8.75 1.92 -10.16
C SER A 75 9.38 0.54 -9.96
N ILE A 76 9.22 -0.34 -10.93
CA ILE A 76 9.84 -1.67 -10.89
C ILE A 76 11.14 -1.60 -11.70
N CYS A 77 12.25 -2.02 -11.10
CA CYS A 77 13.52 -2.19 -11.80
C CYS A 77 13.38 -3.34 -12.80
N ASP A 78 13.59 -3.05 -14.08
CA ASP A 78 13.31 -3.97 -15.20
C ASP A 78 14.49 -3.97 -16.18
N ALA A 79 15.60 -4.62 -15.82
CA ALA A 79 16.62 -4.93 -16.80
C ALA A 79 16.49 -6.42 -17.16
N GLU A 80 15.99 -6.70 -18.38
CA GLU A 80 16.13 -8.02 -19.00
C GLU A 80 17.61 -8.40 -19.19
N ASP A 81 18.49 -7.40 -19.16
CA ASP A 81 19.95 -7.48 -19.18
C ASP A 81 20.58 -7.14 -17.81
N SER A 82 19.91 -7.42 -16.68
CA SER A 82 20.43 -7.12 -15.34
C SER A 82 21.65 -8.00 -14.99
N HIS A 83 22.77 -7.77 -15.65
CA HIS A 83 24.09 -8.00 -15.08
C HIS A 83 24.27 -7.04 -13.91
N ASP A 84 25.11 -7.43 -12.95
CA ASP A 84 25.38 -6.78 -11.65
C ASP A 84 25.65 -5.25 -11.69
N GLU A 85 25.75 -4.62 -12.87
CA GLU A 85 26.08 -3.21 -13.05
C GLU A 85 24.88 -2.25 -13.24
N SER A 86 23.64 -2.73 -13.46
CA SER A 86 22.48 -1.84 -13.71
C SER A 86 21.56 -1.63 -12.49
N CYS A 87 21.51 -2.61 -11.57
CA CYS A 87 21.10 -2.41 -10.19
C CYS A 87 22.10 -3.18 -9.30
N GLY A 88 22.89 -2.47 -8.48
CA GLY A 88 23.99 -3.07 -7.72
C GLY A 88 23.59 -4.01 -6.58
N SER A 89 22.32 -4.39 -6.49
CA SER A 89 21.71 -5.19 -5.42
C SER A 89 20.51 -6.00 -5.97
N PRO A 90 20.22 -7.19 -5.42
CA PRO A 90 19.04 -7.96 -5.81
C PRO A 90 17.78 -7.16 -5.45
N CYS A 91 17.19 -6.48 -6.43
CA CYS A 91 15.95 -5.70 -6.32
C CYS A 91 14.72 -6.53 -5.91
N SER A 92 14.89 -7.83 -5.69
CA SER A 92 13.85 -8.74 -5.22
C SER A 92 13.54 -8.57 -3.72
N GLU A 93 14.51 -8.11 -2.92
CA GLU A 93 14.35 -7.98 -1.47
C GLU A 93 15.09 -6.76 -0.89
N LEU A 94 14.40 -6.03 0.00
CA LEU A 94 15.01 -4.97 0.78
C LEU A 94 15.99 -5.57 1.79
N SER A 95 17.17 -4.97 1.91
CA SER A 95 18.11 -5.27 3.00
C SER A 95 17.53 -4.89 4.36
N ASP A 96 18.05 -5.47 5.45
CA ASP A 96 17.60 -5.12 6.80
C ASP A 96 17.88 -3.66 7.16
N VAL A 97 18.94 -3.08 6.58
CA VAL A 97 19.28 -1.66 6.74
C VAL A 97 18.20 -0.80 6.08
N GLU A 98 17.79 -1.11 4.85
CA GLU A 98 16.72 -0.39 4.14
C GLU A 98 15.37 -0.56 4.83
N LYS A 99 15.02 -1.78 5.26
CA LYS A 99 13.79 -2.02 6.04
C LYS A 99 13.75 -1.12 7.28
N ARG A 100 14.86 -1.02 8.03
CA ARG A 100 14.96 -0.14 9.21
C ARG A 100 14.86 1.33 8.84
N ARG A 101 15.53 1.77 7.77
CA ARG A 101 15.48 3.15 7.26
C ARG A 101 14.06 3.55 6.86
N ILE A 102 13.40 2.74 6.03
CA ILE A 102 12.02 2.95 5.57
C ILE A 102 11.07 2.96 6.75
N ASN A 103 11.17 1.99 7.67
CA ASN A 103 10.33 1.96 8.87
C ASN A 103 10.51 3.21 9.74
N ARG A 104 11.74 3.69 9.91
CA ARG A 104 12.01 4.92 10.66
C ARG A 104 11.41 6.15 9.97
N GLN A 105 11.57 6.28 8.65
CA GLN A 105 10.97 7.38 7.88
C GLN A 105 9.44 7.35 7.97
N LEU A 106 8.84 6.18 7.80
CA LEU A 106 7.40 5.99 7.93
C LEU A 106 6.88 6.35 9.34
N PHE A 107 7.61 5.99 10.39
CA PHE A 107 7.23 6.32 11.76
C PHE A 107 7.29 7.83 12.04
N LEU A 108 8.30 8.52 11.48
CA LEU A 108 8.43 9.98 11.63
C LEU A 108 7.38 10.73 10.80
N ALA A 109 7.08 10.26 9.58
CA ALA A 109 6.10 10.87 8.71
C ALA A 109 4.64 10.61 9.16
N PHE A 110 4.40 9.43 9.71
CA PHE A 110 3.08 8.97 10.16
C PHE A 110 3.15 8.50 11.62
N PRO A 111 3.33 9.43 12.57
CA PRO A 111 3.38 9.08 13.98
C PRO A 111 2.04 8.45 14.41
N PRO A 112 2.03 7.42 15.29
CA PRO A 112 0.78 6.83 15.77
C PRO A 112 -0.13 7.87 16.41
N GLU A 113 -1.43 7.82 16.09
CA GLU A 113 -2.44 8.61 16.79
C GLU A 113 -3.48 7.68 17.41
N GLU A 114 -4.10 8.12 18.51
CA GLU A 114 -5.27 7.46 19.06
C GLU A 114 -6.44 7.53 18.07
N ALA A 115 -7.38 6.59 18.18
CA ALA A 115 -8.55 6.54 17.32
C ALA A 115 -9.45 7.77 17.57
N ARG A 116 -9.30 8.81 16.75
CA ARG A 116 -10.07 10.06 16.90
C ARG A 116 -11.45 10.01 16.25
N HIS A 117 -11.67 9.13 15.28
CA HIS A 117 -12.86 9.14 14.43
C HIS A 117 -13.50 7.75 14.30
N ALA A 118 -14.61 7.56 15.03
CA ALA A 118 -15.42 6.35 14.89
C ALA A 118 -15.96 6.22 13.45
N GLY A 119 -15.90 5.01 12.90
CA GLY A 119 -16.46 4.71 11.58
C GLY A 119 -15.52 4.92 10.39
N GLN A 120 -14.26 5.32 10.62
CA GLN A 120 -13.24 5.32 9.56
C GLN A 120 -12.88 3.89 9.14
N ARG A 121 -12.56 3.76 7.86
CA ARG A 121 -12.15 2.54 7.19
C ARG A 121 -10.96 2.87 6.30
N MET A 122 -10.09 1.89 6.07
CA MET A 122 -8.99 1.99 5.12
C MET A 122 -9.31 1.18 3.87
N PHE A 123 -9.17 1.83 2.72
CA PHE A 123 -9.35 1.27 1.39
C PHE A 123 -8.01 1.28 0.67
N VAL A 124 -7.75 0.24 -0.12
CA VAL A 124 -6.54 0.16 -0.94
C VAL A 124 -6.95 0.08 -2.40
N PHE A 125 -6.32 0.90 -3.22
CA PHE A 125 -6.51 0.94 -4.66
C PHE A 125 -5.18 0.70 -5.37
N LEU A 126 -5.27 0.09 -6.55
CA LEU A 126 -4.19 -0.14 -7.48
C LEU A 126 -4.50 0.60 -8.77
N ARG A 127 -3.52 1.32 -9.33
CA ARG A 127 -3.59 1.85 -10.68
C ARG A 127 -2.79 0.95 -11.60
N GLY A 128 -3.42 0.42 -12.64
CA GLY A 128 -2.79 -0.48 -13.57
C GLY A 128 -3.69 -0.92 -14.72
N TYR A 129 -3.27 -1.94 -15.46
CA TYR A 129 -4.10 -2.58 -16.49
C TYR A 129 -5.26 -3.38 -15.88
N ASP A 130 -6.34 -3.51 -16.64
CA ASP A 130 -7.58 -4.24 -16.30
C ASP A 130 -7.37 -5.74 -16.03
N ASN A 131 -6.28 -6.34 -16.52
CA ASN A 131 -5.91 -7.73 -16.26
C ASN A 131 -5.64 -8.07 -14.78
N LEU A 132 -5.63 -7.07 -13.89
CA LEU A 132 -5.56 -7.24 -12.44
C LEU A 132 -6.93 -7.50 -11.79
N VAL A 133 -8.04 -7.24 -12.49
CA VAL A 133 -9.41 -7.48 -11.97
C VAL A 133 -9.63 -8.97 -11.74
N GLY A 134 -10.24 -9.31 -10.61
CA GLY A 134 -10.51 -10.68 -10.21
C GLY A 134 -11.39 -10.75 -8.95
N GLU A 135 -11.38 -11.89 -8.27
CA GLU A 135 -12.22 -12.11 -7.07
C GLU A 135 -11.97 -11.08 -5.95
N ASP A 136 -10.71 -10.72 -5.74
CA ASP A 136 -10.29 -9.82 -4.66
C ASP A 136 -9.97 -8.39 -5.13
N ILE A 137 -10.18 -8.08 -6.41
CA ILE A 137 -9.82 -6.80 -7.03
C ILE A 137 -10.92 -6.40 -8.01
N GLU A 138 -11.61 -5.31 -7.72
CA GLU A 138 -12.74 -4.82 -8.50
C GLU A 138 -12.37 -3.53 -9.24
N GLU A 139 -12.98 -3.26 -10.39
CA GLU A 139 -12.84 -1.95 -11.04
C GLU A 139 -13.40 -0.83 -10.15
N SER A 140 -12.80 0.36 -10.24
CA SER A 140 -13.25 1.53 -9.51
C SER A 140 -13.19 2.78 -10.38
N ASP A 141 -14.28 3.53 -10.36
CA ASP A 141 -14.46 4.85 -10.97
C ASP A 141 -13.95 5.99 -10.06
N ILE A 142 -13.11 5.67 -9.07
CA ILE A 142 -12.58 6.66 -8.14
C ILE A 142 -11.69 7.68 -8.87
N PHE A 143 -11.88 8.95 -8.52
CA PHE A 143 -11.07 10.04 -9.03
C PHE A 143 -10.22 10.63 -7.90
N PHE A 144 -8.91 10.60 -8.09
CA PHE A 144 -7.95 11.25 -7.18
C PHE A 144 -7.59 12.62 -7.72
N HIS A 145 -7.87 13.66 -6.94
CA HIS A 145 -7.32 14.97 -7.20
C HIS A 145 -5.90 15.02 -6.64
N ASP A 146 -4.90 15.25 -7.48
CA ASP A 146 -3.48 15.19 -7.09
C ASP A 146 -3.12 16.21 -5.99
N ASP A 147 -3.79 17.37 -5.94
CA ASP A 147 -3.64 18.41 -4.92
C ASP A 147 -4.16 17.99 -3.53
N LYS A 148 -4.93 16.90 -3.43
CA LYS A 148 -5.52 16.40 -2.18
C LYS A 148 -4.88 15.10 -1.69
N CYS A 149 -3.86 14.61 -2.38
CA CYS A 149 -3.20 13.35 -2.05
C CYS A 149 -1.81 13.62 -1.46
N SER A 150 -1.48 12.91 -0.38
CA SER A 150 -0.11 12.89 0.12
C SER A 150 0.70 11.89 -0.70
N LEU A 151 1.74 12.36 -1.37
CA LEU A 151 2.69 11.52 -2.09
C LEU A 151 3.64 10.85 -1.10
N VAL A 152 3.81 9.53 -1.23
CA VAL A 152 4.66 8.72 -0.36
C VAL A 152 5.61 7.90 -1.22
N GLU A 153 6.87 8.35 -1.28
CA GLU A 153 7.90 7.78 -2.14
C GLU A 153 9.01 7.13 -1.33
N PHE A 154 9.53 6.03 -1.86
CA PHE A 154 10.68 5.33 -1.32
C PHE A 154 11.59 4.93 -2.46
N ASP A 155 12.86 5.29 -2.34
CA ASP A 155 13.89 4.85 -3.29
C ASP A 155 14.58 3.59 -2.75
N HIS A 156 14.72 2.60 -3.63
CA HIS A 156 15.58 1.46 -3.39
C HIS A 156 17.04 1.88 -3.63
N GLU A 157 17.91 1.62 -2.65
CA GLU A 157 19.30 2.06 -2.75
C GLU A 157 20.04 1.28 -3.84
N GLY A 158 20.72 1.98 -4.75
CA GLY A 158 21.43 1.36 -5.87
C GLY A 158 20.56 1.01 -7.08
N CYS A 159 19.26 1.33 -7.06
CA CYS A 159 18.38 1.22 -8.21
C CYS A 159 18.36 2.52 -9.02
N SER A 160 18.76 2.46 -10.29
CA SER A 160 18.80 3.62 -11.20
C SER A 160 17.51 3.78 -12.02
N ALA A 161 16.46 3.03 -11.68
CA ALA A 161 15.21 3.05 -12.44
C ALA A 161 14.50 4.40 -12.27
N ARG A 162 14.39 5.15 -13.36
CA ARG A 162 13.48 6.30 -13.46
C ARG A 162 12.18 5.83 -14.11
N MET A 163 11.04 6.33 -13.63
CA MET A 163 9.79 6.15 -14.35
C MET A 163 9.93 6.71 -15.75
N THR A 164 9.97 5.85 -16.76
CA THR A 164 9.70 6.26 -18.12
C THR A 164 8.20 6.42 -18.22
N GLU A 165 7.74 7.66 -18.34
CA GLU A 165 6.36 7.97 -18.68
C GLU A 165 6.09 7.44 -20.10
N SER A 166 5.70 6.17 -20.20
CA SER A 166 5.08 5.66 -21.41
C SER A 166 3.70 6.29 -21.50
N ALA A 167 3.48 7.10 -22.53
CA ALA A 167 2.26 7.84 -22.81
C ALA A 167 1.00 7.01 -22.55
N ASP A 168 0.10 7.53 -21.70
CA ASP A 168 -1.36 7.32 -21.62
C ASP A 168 -1.96 5.98 -22.10
N ASP A 169 -1.29 4.86 -21.82
CA ASP A 169 -1.97 3.58 -21.83
C ASP A 169 -3.05 3.59 -20.73
N VAL A 170 -4.23 3.05 -21.04
CA VAL A 170 -5.49 3.16 -20.30
C VAL A 170 -5.41 2.52 -18.91
N PHE A 171 -4.65 3.12 -17.99
CA PHE A 171 -4.57 2.66 -16.61
C PHE A 171 -5.87 3.00 -15.89
N ARG A 172 -6.44 2.00 -15.22
CA ARG A 172 -7.65 2.16 -14.42
C ARG A 172 -7.32 2.03 -12.95
N TRP A 173 -8.14 2.69 -12.14
CA TRP A 173 -8.16 2.44 -10.72
C TRP A 173 -8.97 1.18 -10.44
N MET A 174 -8.42 0.34 -9.59
CA MET A 174 -9.06 -0.87 -9.11
C MET A 174 -8.97 -0.90 -7.60
N ARG A 175 -10.01 -1.39 -6.93
CA ARG A 175 -10.09 -1.46 -5.48
C ARG A 175 -9.79 -2.88 -5.01
N VAL A 176 -8.88 -3.00 -4.06
CA VAL A 176 -8.63 -4.27 -3.35
C VAL A 176 -9.75 -4.52 -2.35
N VAL A 177 -10.27 -5.75 -2.35
CA VAL A 177 -11.28 -6.24 -1.41
C VAL A 177 -10.58 -7.19 -0.43
N PRO A 178 -10.76 -7.06 0.89
CA PRO A 178 -11.71 -6.20 1.63
C PRO A 178 -11.10 -4.85 2.06
N PHE A 179 -11.94 -3.97 2.59
CA PHE A 179 -11.49 -2.79 3.36
C PHE A 179 -11.17 -3.16 4.82
N ILE A 180 -10.33 -2.36 5.46
CA ILE A 180 -9.93 -2.55 6.86
C ILE A 180 -10.78 -1.62 7.73
N VAL A 181 -11.30 -2.12 8.85
CA VAL A 181 -12.11 -1.34 9.80
C VAL A 181 -11.39 -1.17 11.12
N HIS A 182 -11.75 -0.15 11.89
CA HIS A 182 -11.32 -0.03 13.28
C HIS A 182 -11.89 -1.18 14.11
N GLY A 183 -11.01 -1.83 14.88
CA GLY A 183 -11.40 -2.86 15.84
C GLY A 183 -11.62 -2.23 17.20
N LYS A 184 -12.82 -2.39 17.78
CA LYS A 184 -13.07 -1.93 19.16
C LYS A 184 -12.26 -2.83 20.10
N ILE A 185 -11.48 -2.25 21.01
CA ILE A 185 -10.78 -2.99 22.06
C ILE A 185 -11.65 -3.04 23.29
#